data_AF-A0A529ZRF3-F1
#
_entry.id   AF-A0A529ZRF3-F1
#
_cell.length_a   1.000
_cell.length_b   1.000
_cell.length_c   1.000
_cell.angle_alpha   90.00
_cell.angle_beta   90.00
_cell.angle_gamma   90.00
#
_symmetry.space_group_name_H-M   'P 1'
#
loop_
_entity.id
_entity.type
_entity.pdbx_description
1 polymer ?
#
loop_
_entity_poly.entity_id
_entity_poly.type
_entity_poly.pdbx_seq_one_letter_code
_entity_poly.pdbx_strand_id
1 'polypeptide(L)' 'MFTGIVTDVGTVAAVKPLAEGVGLRIDTAYDPETIAIGASISCGGVCLTVTALPEHGSNARWFEVE' A
#
# COMPACT_ATOMS: atom_id res chain seq x y z
N MET A 1 -9.90 -4.03 10.48
CA MET A 1 -11.09 -3.15 10.54
C MET A 1 -10.63 -1.72 10.73
N PHE A 2 -11.35 -0.73 10.19
CA PHE A 2 -10.95 0.69 10.21
C PHE A 2 -12.01 1.55 10.90
N THR A 3 -11.60 2.67 11.51
CA THR A 3 -12.50 3.63 12.18
C THR A 3 -12.80 4.87 11.35
N GLY A 4 -12.15 5.02 10.18
CA GLY A 4 -12.30 6.19 9.30
C GLY A 4 -11.39 7.38 9.62
N ILE A 5 -10.47 7.24 10.58
CA ILE A 5 -9.45 8.27 10.85
C ILE A 5 -8.29 8.07 9.87
N VAL A 6 -8.07 9.05 9.00
CA VAL A 6 -6.96 9.05 8.04
C VAL A 6 -5.66 9.43 8.76
N THR A 7 -4.63 8.60 8.63
CA THR A 7 -3.33 8.76 9.32
C THR A 7 -2.16 9.07 8.38
N ASP A 8 -2.36 8.97 7.07
CA ASP A 8 -1.38 9.35 6.04
C ASP A 8 -2.09 9.77 4.74
N VAL A 9 -1.40 10.57 3.92
CA VAL A 9 -1.81 10.93 2.55
C VAL A 9 -0.76 10.37 1.60
N GLY A 10 -0.98 9.14 1.12
CA GLY A 10 -0.09 8.48 0.16
C GLY A 10 -0.16 9.06 -1.25
N THR A 11 0.89 8.81 -2.05
CA THR A 11 0.95 9.19 -3.47
C THR A 11 0.95 7.95 -4.35
N VAL A 12 0.08 7.89 -5.37
CA VAL A 12 0.11 6.80 -6.36
C VAL A 12 1.35 6.98 -7.23
N ALA A 13 2.37 6.16 -6.99
CA ALA A 13 3.66 6.23 -7.67
C ALA A 13 3.65 5.47 -9.00
N ALA A 14 2.84 4.41 -9.10
CA ALA A 14 2.67 3.65 -10.34
C ALA A 14 1.29 2.99 -10.41
N VAL A 15 0.80 2.83 -11.63
CA VAL A 15 -0.43 2.09 -11.96
C VAL A 15 -0.08 1.05 -13.02
N LYS A 16 -0.39 -0.21 -12.76
CA LYS A 16 -0.13 -1.34 -13.66
C LYS A 16 -1.45 -2.04 -14.00
N PRO A 17 -1.89 -2.04 -15.27
CA PRO A 17 -3.03 -2.84 -15.69
C PRO A 17 -2.76 -4.34 -15.47
N LEU A 18 -3.75 -5.07 -14.96
CA LEU A 18 -3.72 -6.52 -14.82
C LEU A 18 -4.73 -7.16 -15.78
N ALA A 19 -4.77 -8.50 -15.85
CA ALA A 19 -5.77 -9.20 -16.66
C ALA A 19 -7.20 -8.86 -16.19
N GLU A 20 -7.40 -8.77 -14.88
CA GLU A 20 -8.59 -8.23 -14.23
C GLU A 20 -8.12 -7.28 -13.10
N GLY A 21 -8.59 -6.04 -13.11
CA GLY A 21 -8.22 -5.04 -12.10
C GLY A 21 -6.94 -4.24 -12.42
N VAL A 22 -6.37 -3.61 -11.40
CA VAL A 22 -5.19 -2.74 -11.49
C VAL A 22 -4.29 -2.93 -10.28
N GLY A 23 -2.99 -3.09 -10.51
CA GLY A 23 -1.98 -3.01 -9.46
C GLY A 23 -1.58 -1.56 -9.22
N LEU A 24 -1.52 -1.14 -7.96
CA LEU A 24 -1.12 0.20 -7.55
C LEU A 24 0.12 0.11 -6.66
N ARG A 25 1.11 0.95 -6.93
CA ARG A 25 2.17 1.26 -5.97
C ARG A 25 1.88 2.59 -5.31
N ILE A 26 1.86 2.62 -3.98
CA ILE A 26 1.57 3.82 -3.20
C ILE A 26 2.78 4.15 -2.34
N ASP A 27 3.37 5.32 -2.56
CA ASP A 27 4.37 5.90 -1.67
C ASP A 27 3.67 6.41 -0.39
N THR A 28 4.26 6.16 0.77
CA THR A 28 3.63 6.40 2.08
C THR A 28 4.63 6.92 3.12
N ALA A 29 4.12 7.61 4.14
CA ALA A 29 4.92 7.95 5.31
C ALA A 29 5.09 6.77 6.29
N TYR A 30 4.29 5.70 6.18
CA TYR A 30 4.41 4.54 7.06
C TYR A 30 5.78 3.88 6.98
N ASP A 31 6.17 3.28 8.09
CA ASP A 31 7.38 2.47 8.15
C ASP A 31 7.11 1.07 7.55
N PRO A 32 7.78 0.68 6.45
CA PRO A 32 7.58 -0.63 5.83
C PRO A 32 7.82 -1.80 6.77
N GLU A 33 8.67 -1.66 7.80
CA GLU A 33 8.90 -2.73 8.78
C GLU A 33 7.65 -3.03 9.64
N THR A 34 6.69 -2.10 9.69
CA THR A 34 5.41 -2.27 10.41
C THR A 34 4.30 -2.86 9.54
N ILE A 35 4.54 -3.04 8.24
CA ILE A 35 3.58 -3.56 7.28
C ILE A 35 3.97 -4.99 6.92
N ALA A 36 3.03 -5.92 7.05
CA ALA A 36 3.21 -7.29 6.58
C ALA A 36 2.56 -7.49 5.20
N ILE A 37 3.09 -8.42 4.41
CA ILE A 37 2.36 -8.94 3.25
C ILE A 37 1.04 -9.56 3.74
N GLY A 38 -0.06 -9.26 3.05
CA GLY A 38 -1.41 -9.63 3.47
C GLY A 38 -2.07 -8.65 4.45
N ALA A 39 -1.37 -7.59 4.88
CA ALA A 39 -2.00 -6.54 5.69
C ALA A 39 -3.10 -5.81 4.91
N SER A 40 -4.12 -5.34 5.62
CA SER A 40 -5.20 -4.54 5.04
C SER A 40 -4.94 -3.05 5.26
N ILE A 41 -4.80 -2.29 4.17
CA ILE A 41 -4.66 -0.83 4.20
C ILE A 41 -5.84 -0.21 3.46
N SER A 42 -6.48 0.79 4.09
CA SER A 42 -7.59 1.52 3.48
C SER A 42 -7.05 2.64 2.58
N CYS A 43 -7.22 2.49 1.27
CA CYS A 43 -6.77 3.45 0.25
C CYS A 43 -7.99 4.22 -0.28
N GLY A 44 -8.13 5.50 0.09
CA GLY A 44 -9.31 6.29 -0.28
C GLY A 44 -10.64 5.71 0.24
N GLY A 45 -10.60 4.93 1.33
CA GLY A 45 -11.76 4.23 1.89
C GLY A 45 -11.94 2.79 1.41
N VAL A 46 -11.21 2.35 0.38
CA VAL A 46 -11.27 0.96 -0.12
C VAL A 46 -10.26 0.11 0.64
N CYS A 47 -10.73 -0.97 1.26
CA CYS A 47 -9.86 -1.94 1.93
C CYS A 47 -9.13 -2.78 0.88
N LEU A 48 -7.81 -2.61 0.77
CA LEU A 48 -6.96 -3.37 -0.15
C LEU A 48 -5.90 -4.15 0.62
N THR A 49 -5.48 -5.28 0.04
CA THR A 49 -4.49 -6.18 0.63
C THR A 49 -3.11 -5.87 0.09
N VAL A 50 -2.12 -5.72 0.96
CA VAL A 50 -0.73 -5.49 0.57
C VAL A 50 -0.15 -6.74 -0.07
N THR A 51 0.30 -6.62 -1.32
CA THR A 51 0.85 -7.72 -2.14
C THR A 51 2.36 -7.66 -2.27
N ALA A 52 2.98 -6.48 -2.18
CA ALA A 52 4.43 -6.32 -2.18
C ALA A 52 4.90 -5.15 -1.30
N LEU A 53 6.15 -5.24 -0.87
CA LEU A 53 6.86 -4.26 -0.06
C LEU A 53 8.30 -4.11 -0.60
N PRO A 54 9.01 -3.04 -0.20
CA PRO A 54 10.43 -2.90 -0.43
C PRO A 54 11.22 -4.11 0.06
N GLU A 55 12.39 -4.34 -0.54
CA GLU A 55 13.34 -5.33 -0.03
C GLU A 55 13.72 -5.03 1.42
N HIS A 56 13.97 -6.08 2.20
CA HIS A 56 14.36 -5.93 3.60
C HIS A 56 15.65 -5.11 3.73
N GLY A 57 15.65 -4.10 4.60
CA GLY A 57 16.75 -3.15 4.76
C GLY A 57 16.76 -1.97 3.78
N SER A 58 15.79 -1.89 2.86
CA SER A 58 15.59 -0.72 2.01
C SER A 58 15.01 0.45 2.80
N ASN A 59 15.45 1.68 2.48
CA ASN A 59 14.87 2.92 3.03
C ASN A 59 13.67 3.43 2.21
N ALA A 60 13.30 2.74 1.13
CA ALA A 60 12.15 3.12 0.32
C ALA A 60 10.85 2.91 1.12
N ARG A 61 9.88 3.82 0.98
CA ARG A 61 8.59 3.73 1.70
C ARG A 61 7.43 3.67 0.74
N TRP A 62 7.10 2.46 0.33
CA TRP A 62 5.96 2.17 -0.53
C TRP A 62 5.34 0.82 -0.17
N PHE A 63 4.12 0.59 -0.62
CA PHE A 63 3.51 -0.74 -0.65
C PHE A 63 2.74 -0.91 -1.96
N GLU A 64 2.55 -2.15 -2.39
CA GLU A 64 1.69 -2.48 -3.53
C GLU A 64 0.40 -3.15 -3.10
N VAL A 65 -0.65 -2.91 -3.88
CA VAL A 65 -1.99 -3.51 -3.74
C VAL A 65 -2.54 -3.84 -5.12
N GLU A 66 -3.49 -4.78 -5.17
CA GLU A 66 -4.24 -5.18 -6.37
C GLU A 66 -5.75 -5.28 -6.05
#